data_AF-E7QUS6-F1
#
_entry.id   AF-E7QUS6-F1
#
_cell.length_a   1.000
_cell.length_b   1.000
_cell.length_c   1.000
_cell.angle_alpha   90.00
_cell.angle_beta   90.00
_cell.angle_gamma   90.00
#
_symmetry.space_group_name_H-M   'P 1'
#
loop_
_entity.id
_entity.type
_entity.pdbx_description
1 polymer ?
#
loop_
_entity_poly.entity_id
_entity_poly.type
_entity_poly.pdbx_seq_one_letter_code
_entity_poly.pdbx_strand_id
1 'polypeptide(L)'
;MNRRRFLAAGLSGVSTLAGCLGGASDTDSSSTESTGTTAETRTATGTRTTDETRTTTESGSRGGANRTVTVADAGTLEAGDVSVAIDLTKSEITADHTAEVVFSLRNRTSASVTLSYTLPRGLNVVTGSKSNGDARLLLVGQGEQWNRTDGCWQPDARTLARGMPDTERSITLAGGETRREPYRLWNHPENASCFPAGTYEFVRAFRRNDSESTWRFGLSLS
;
A
#
# COMPACT_ATOMS: atom_id res chain seq x y z
N MET A 1 39.63 36.18 -13.79
CA MET A 1 40.67 35.25 -13.30
C MET A 1 40.73 35.35 -11.78
N ASN A 2 40.32 34.30 -11.06
CA ASN A 2 40.82 34.01 -9.71
C ASN A 2 40.42 32.57 -9.36
N ARG A 3 41.40 31.67 -9.47
CA ARG A 3 41.30 30.25 -9.12
C ARG A 3 41.53 30.11 -7.62
N ARG A 4 40.62 29.46 -6.90
CA ARG A 4 40.92 28.90 -5.57
C ARG A 4 40.68 27.41 -5.60
N ARG A 5 41.79 26.68 -5.48
CA ARG A 5 41.89 25.24 -5.29
C ARG A 5 41.79 24.99 -3.79
N PHE A 6 40.97 24.04 -3.35
CA PHE A 6 41.09 23.44 -2.03
C PHE A 6 41.27 21.93 -2.17
N LEU A 7 42.29 21.46 -1.47
CA LEU A 7 42.86 20.12 -1.49
C LEU A 7 42.04 19.15 -0.64
N ALA A 8 41.98 17.92 -1.12
CA ALA A 8 41.54 16.75 -0.38
C ALA A 8 42.63 16.23 0.57
N ALA A 9 42.23 15.82 1.77
CA ALA A 9 42.84 14.80 2.63
C ALA A 9 41.77 14.53 3.70
N GLY A 10 41.19 13.35 3.86
CA GLY A 10 41.83 12.06 4.06
C GLY A 10 41.58 11.66 5.51
N LEU A 11 40.93 10.51 5.74
CA LEU A 11 41.15 9.61 6.88
C LEU A 11 40.22 8.40 6.76
N SER A 12 40.85 7.30 6.37
CA SER A 12 40.30 5.96 6.31
C SER A 12 40.11 5.43 7.74
N GLY A 13 38.86 5.21 8.16
CA GLY A 13 38.54 4.50 9.40
C GLY A 13 38.09 3.07 9.08
N VAL A 14 39.00 2.11 9.23
CA VAL A 14 38.67 0.69 9.27
C VAL A 14 38.22 0.36 10.69
N SER A 15 37.01 -0.16 10.85
CA SER A 15 36.54 -0.73 12.11
C SER A 15 35.86 -2.05 11.83
N THR A 16 36.64 -3.13 11.91
CA THR A 16 36.17 -4.50 11.99
C THR A 16 35.85 -4.81 13.44
N LEU A 17 34.57 -5.04 13.76
CA LEU A 17 34.19 -5.73 15.00
C LEU A 17 33.34 -6.94 14.65
N ALA A 18 33.92 -8.08 14.99
CA ALA A 18 33.35 -9.41 14.92
C ALA A 18 32.50 -9.69 16.17
N GLY A 19 31.51 -10.58 16.02
CA GLY A 19 31.06 -11.47 17.10
C GLY A 19 29.75 -11.10 17.78
N CYS A 20 28.70 -11.88 17.49
CA CYS A 20 28.08 -12.74 18.51
C CYS A 20 27.16 -13.77 17.83
N LEU A 21 27.63 -15.01 17.81
CA LEU A 21 26.78 -16.20 17.75
C LEU A 21 26.24 -16.47 19.15
N GLY A 22 24.96 -16.83 19.25
CA GLY A 22 24.33 -17.38 20.45
C GLY A 22 22.87 -16.90 20.55
N GLY A 23 21.86 -17.74 20.75
CA GLY A 23 21.79 -19.19 20.92
C GLY A 23 20.33 -19.59 20.74
N ALA A 24 20.11 -20.84 20.32
CA ALA A 24 18.80 -21.44 20.29
C ALA A 24 18.28 -21.60 21.73
N SER A 25 16.99 -21.39 21.93
CA SER A 25 16.28 -21.91 23.09
C SER A 25 14.96 -22.47 22.59
N ASP A 26 14.96 -23.79 22.44
CA ASP A 26 13.76 -24.60 22.45
C ASP A 26 12.99 -24.30 23.74
N THR A 27 11.69 -24.05 23.62
CA THR A 27 10.77 -24.09 24.75
C THR A 27 9.60 -24.95 24.33
N ASP A 28 9.76 -26.24 24.59
CA ASP A 28 8.67 -27.18 24.82
C ASP A 28 8.01 -26.84 26.16
N SER A 29 6.69 -26.71 26.17
CA SER A 29 5.86 -26.90 27.37
C SER A 29 4.40 -27.17 27.00
N SER A 30 4.07 -28.47 27.07
CA SER A 30 2.94 -29.06 27.82
C SER A 30 1.57 -28.36 27.72
N SER A 31 0.61 -28.89 26.97
CA SER A 31 -0.34 -29.99 27.31
C SER A 31 -1.37 -29.69 28.42
N THR A 32 -2.65 -29.90 28.02
CA THR A 32 -3.87 -30.24 28.81
C THR A 32 -4.45 -29.10 29.68
N GLU A 33 -5.77 -28.83 29.80
CA GLU A 33 -6.94 -29.72 29.87
C GLU A 33 -8.27 -28.90 29.96
N SER A 34 -9.40 -29.56 29.66
CA SER A 34 -10.81 -29.29 30.09
C SER A 34 -11.52 -28.02 29.57
N THR A 35 -12.81 -27.99 29.18
CA THR A 35 -14.05 -28.64 29.68
C THR A 35 -15.11 -28.45 28.56
N GLY A 36 -15.83 -29.44 28.03
CA GLY A 36 -17.03 -30.06 28.62
C GLY A 36 -18.24 -29.11 28.66
N THR A 37 -19.35 -29.46 27.96
CA THR A 37 -20.78 -29.04 28.14
C THR A 37 -21.43 -28.72 26.77
N THR A 38 -22.64 -29.12 26.36
CA THR A 38 -23.62 -30.16 26.67
C THR A 38 -24.57 -30.14 25.48
N ALA A 39 -24.91 -31.31 24.94
CA ALA A 39 -25.90 -31.45 23.88
C ALA A 39 -27.31 -31.34 24.48
N GLU A 40 -28.11 -30.38 24.03
CA GLU A 40 -29.55 -30.40 24.22
C GLU A 40 -30.26 -30.71 22.89
N THR A 41 -30.82 -31.91 22.84
CA THR A 41 -31.80 -32.34 21.85
C THR A 41 -33.16 -31.73 22.22
N ARG A 42 -33.71 -30.87 21.36
CA ARG A 42 -35.14 -30.53 21.39
C ARG A 42 -35.81 -30.95 20.10
N THR A 43 -36.59 -32.02 20.23
CA THR A 43 -37.64 -32.44 19.30
C THR A 43 -38.83 -31.49 19.44
N ALA A 44 -39.24 -30.85 18.34
CA ALA A 44 -40.54 -30.19 18.23
C ALA A 44 -41.21 -30.64 16.94
N THR A 45 -42.38 -31.26 17.11
CA THR A 45 -43.27 -31.79 16.08
C THR A 45 -44.40 -30.77 15.83
N GLY A 46 -44.77 -30.59 14.56
CA GLY A 46 -45.95 -29.83 14.09
C GLY A 46 -45.58 -28.46 13.51
N THR A 47 -46.09 -27.99 12.37
CA THR A 47 -47.29 -28.37 11.59
C THR A 47 -47.09 -27.86 10.17
N ARG A 48 -47.57 -28.63 9.18
CA ARG A 48 -47.59 -28.31 7.75
C ARG A 48 -48.55 -27.14 7.49
N THR A 49 -48.03 -26.03 6.98
CA THR A 49 -48.80 -24.99 6.30
C THR A 49 -48.18 -24.77 4.93
N THR A 50 -48.97 -25.06 3.91
CA THR A 50 -48.74 -24.71 2.51
C THR A 50 -48.89 -23.21 2.38
N ASP A 51 -47.84 -22.48 1.98
CA ASP A 51 -48.02 -21.28 1.16
C ASP A 51 -46.70 -20.76 0.58
N GLU A 52 -46.82 -20.33 -0.68
CA GLU A 52 -45.92 -19.53 -1.49
C GLU A 52 -44.41 -19.80 -1.40
N THR A 53 -43.89 -20.50 -2.40
CA THR A 53 -42.50 -20.37 -2.84
C THR A 53 -42.27 -18.94 -3.36
N ARG A 54 -42.14 -18.00 -2.43
CA ARG A 54 -41.51 -16.72 -2.68
C ARG A 54 -40.03 -17.03 -2.80
N THR A 55 -39.55 -17.09 -4.04
CA THR A 55 -38.14 -17.04 -4.36
C THR A 55 -37.60 -15.74 -3.78
N THR A 56 -37.14 -15.80 -2.53
CA THR A 56 -36.26 -14.78 -1.98
C THR A 56 -34.97 -14.92 -2.77
N THR A 57 -34.91 -14.23 -3.90
CA THR A 57 -33.63 -13.86 -4.51
C THR A 57 -32.92 -13.08 -3.41
N GLU A 58 -32.11 -13.78 -2.62
CA GLU A 58 -30.97 -13.19 -1.94
C GLU A 58 -30.12 -12.58 -3.04
N SER A 59 -30.49 -11.37 -3.45
CA SER A 59 -29.64 -10.42 -4.13
C SER A 59 -28.61 -9.95 -3.10
N GLY A 60 -27.83 -10.89 -2.59
CA GLY A 60 -26.56 -10.64 -1.96
C GLY A 60 -25.63 -10.15 -3.06
N SER A 61 -25.78 -8.88 -3.42
CA SER A 61 -24.77 -8.14 -4.18
C SER A 61 -23.54 -7.96 -3.27
N ARG A 62 -22.84 -9.08 -3.02
CA ARG A 62 -21.53 -9.14 -2.37
C ARG A 62 -20.42 -9.31 -3.42
N GLY A 63 -20.69 -8.91 -4.66
CA GLY A 63 -19.76 -9.02 -5.77
C GLY A 63 -19.30 -7.65 -6.20
N GLY A 64 -18.17 -7.17 -5.65
CA GLY A 64 -17.39 -6.18 -6.36
C GLY A 64 -17.08 -6.77 -7.73
N ALA A 65 -17.60 -6.15 -8.80
CA ALA A 65 -17.32 -6.61 -10.16
C ALA A 65 -15.81 -6.74 -10.32
N ASN A 66 -15.35 -7.87 -10.88
CA ASN A 66 -13.94 -8.05 -11.17
C ASN A 66 -13.48 -6.89 -12.06
N ARG A 67 -12.44 -6.17 -11.64
CA ARG A 67 -11.85 -5.07 -12.40
C ARG A 67 -10.47 -5.44 -12.86
N THR A 68 -10.12 -4.99 -14.06
CA THR A 68 -8.75 -5.05 -14.57
C THR A 68 -8.11 -3.68 -14.43
N VAL A 69 -6.89 -3.67 -13.92
CA VAL A 69 -6.02 -2.52 -13.77
C VAL A 69 -4.92 -2.61 -14.83
N THR A 70 -4.63 -1.50 -15.49
CA THR A 70 -3.48 -1.37 -16.39
C THR A 70 -2.71 -0.10 -16.07
N VAL A 71 -1.41 -0.09 -16.37
CA VAL A 71 -0.59 1.13 -16.27
C VAL A 71 -0.88 1.98 -17.50
N ALA A 72 -1.49 3.15 -17.29
CA ALA A 72 -1.86 4.08 -18.35
C ALA A 72 -0.68 4.99 -18.75
N ASP A 73 0.11 5.36 -17.74
CA ASP A 73 1.35 6.12 -17.89
C ASP A 73 2.30 5.65 -16.80
N ALA A 74 3.49 5.17 -17.17
CA ALA A 74 4.50 4.72 -16.22
C ALA A 74 5.11 5.89 -15.42
N GLY A 75 4.90 7.12 -15.90
CA GLY A 75 5.41 8.32 -15.26
C GLY A 75 6.90 8.54 -15.49
N THR A 76 7.33 9.78 -15.27
CA THR A 76 8.74 10.12 -15.05
C THR A 76 8.89 10.80 -13.70
N LEU A 77 9.97 10.47 -12.98
CA LEU A 77 10.42 11.30 -11.87
C LEU A 77 11.50 12.23 -12.43
N GLU A 78 11.20 13.52 -12.45
CA GLU A 78 12.15 14.58 -12.81
C GLU A 78 13.06 14.92 -11.60
N ALA A 79 13.78 13.92 -11.07
CA ALA A 79 14.68 14.08 -9.91
C ALA A 79 16.11 13.65 -10.24
N GLY A 80 16.65 14.14 -11.36
CA GLY A 80 18.05 14.00 -11.74
C GLY A 80 18.57 12.56 -11.62
N ASP A 81 19.38 12.30 -10.59
CA ASP A 81 20.09 11.04 -10.35
C ASP A 81 19.21 9.83 -9.98
N VAL A 82 17.94 10.02 -9.66
CA VAL A 82 17.03 8.92 -9.29
C VAL A 82 16.05 8.66 -10.41
N SER A 83 15.93 7.39 -10.82
CA SER A 83 14.89 6.93 -11.74
C SER A 83 13.79 6.19 -10.98
N VAL A 84 12.57 6.29 -11.49
CA VAL A 84 11.39 5.63 -10.95
C VAL A 84 10.82 4.65 -11.96
N ALA A 85 10.32 3.51 -11.48
CA ALA A 85 9.52 2.59 -12.26
C ALA A 85 8.31 2.11 -11.44
N ILE A 86 7.22 1.82 -12.15
CA ILE A 86 6.02 1.16 -11.62
C ILE A 86 5.83 -0.16 -12.35
N ASP A 87 5.71 -1.23 -11.58
CA ASP A 87 5.36 -2.55 -12.08
C ASP A 87 4.03 -2.98 -11.46
N LEU A 88 3.10 -3.49 -12.28
CA LEU A 88 1.85 -4.05 -11.80
C LEU A 88 2.05 -5.55 -11.54
N THR A 89 2.12 -5.96 -10.27
CA THR A 89 2.35 -7.36 -9.88
C THR A 89 1.07 -8.17 -9.77
N LYS A 90 -0.06 -7.50 -9.51
CA LYS A 90 -1.40 -8.07 -9.67
C LYS A 90 -2.28 -7.04 -10.37
N SER A 91 -2.86 -7.43 -11.49
CA SER A 91 -3.67 -6.54 -12.32
C SER A 91 -5.17 -6.63 -12.04
N GLU A 92 -5.62 -7.49 -11.13
CA GLU A 92 -7.04 -7.75 -10.92
C GLU A 92 -7.50 -7.32 -9.53
N ILE A 93 -8.71 -6.78 -9.47
CA ILE A 93 -9.44 -6.54 -8.23
C ILE A 93 -10.59 -7.53 -8.20
N THR A 94 -10.61 -8.38 -7.17
CA THR A 94 -11.62 -9.43 -6.97
C THR A 94 -12.13 -9.39 -5.54
N ALA A 95 -13.00 -10.34 -5.19
CA ALA A 95 -13.40 -10.54 -3.81
C ALA A 95 -12.26 -11.02 -2.89
N ASP A 96 -11.15 -11.57 -3.41
CA ASP A 96 -10.11 -12.18 -2.56
C ASP A 96 -8.85 -11.33 -2.46
N HIS A 97 -8.59 -10.50 -3.47
CA HIS A 97 -7.44 -9.60 -3.49
C HIS A 97 -7.75 -8.31 -4.27
N THR A 98 -6.87 -7.32 -4.09
CA THR A 98 -6.85 -6.11 -4.91
C THR A 98 -5.61 -6.08 -5.80
N ALA A 99 -5.59 -5.16 -6.76
CA ALA A 99 -4.42 -4.92 -7.60
C ALA A 99 -3.23 -4.44 -6.75
N GLU A 100 -2.04 -4.87 -7.13
CA GLU A 100 -0.79 -4.58 -6.44
C GLU A 100 0.19 -3.96 -7.42
N VAL A 101 0.78 -2.83 -7.02
CA VAL A 101 1.84 -2.16 -7.77
C VAL A 101 3.12 -2.15 -6.94
N VAL A 102 4.26 -2.29 -7.59
CA VAL A 102 5.58 -2.14 -6.99
C VAL A 102 6.19 -0.85 -7.50
N PHE A 103 6.49 0.05 -6.57
CA PHE A 103 7.22 1.28 -6.82
C PHE A 103 8.71 1.07 -6.62
N SER A 104 9.48 1.27 -7.68
CA SER A 104 10.93 1.08 -7.68
C SER A 104 11.63 2.43 -7.77
N LEU A 105 12.43 2.78 -6.76
CA LEU A 105 13.36 3.90 -6.77
C LEU A 105 14.77 3.38 -7.04
N ARG A 106 15.42 3.84 -8.11
CA ARG A 106 16.81 3.47 -8.41
C ARG A 106 17.72 4.69 -8.43
N ASN A 107 18.75 4.66 -7.60
CA ASN A 107 19.84 5.64 -7.65
C ASN A 107 20.77 5.29 -8.82
N ARG A 108 20.90 6.21 -9.78
CA ARG A 108 21.72 6.05 -11.00
C ARG A 108 23.16 6.53 -10.83
N THR A 109 23.50 7.07 -9.67
CA THR A 109 24.86 7.52 -9.34
C THR A 109 25.60 6.51 -8.47
N SER A 110 26.90 6.72 -8.27
CA SER A 110 27.72 5.98 -7.31
C SER A 110 27.66 6.57 -5.89
N ALA A 111 27.17 7.80 -5.73
CA ALA A 111 27.03 8.45 -4.43
C ALA A 111 25.70 8.07 -3.77
N SER A 112 25.62 8.14 -2.45
CA SER A 112 24.34 7.94 -1.75
C SER A 112 23.41 9.14 -1.96
N VAL A 113 22.12 8.87 -2.09
CA VAL A 113 21.07 9.88 -2.23
C VAL A 113 20.04 9.68 -1.13
N THR A 114 19.71 10.76 -0.41
CA THR A 114 18.59 10.78 0.55
C THR A 114 17.43 11.55 -0.04
N LEU A 115 16.25 10.94 -0.04
CA LEU A 115 14.98 11.53 -0.45
C LEU A 115 14.07 11.61 0.75
N SER A 116 13.42 12.74 0.95
CA SER A 116 12.37 12.93 1.96
C SER A 116 11.00 13.07 1.30
N TYR A 117 9.96 12.61 1.97
CA TYR A 117 8.57 12.74 1.52
C TYR A 117 7.63 12.79 2.72
N THR A 118 6.45 13.36 2.50
CA THR A 118 5.44 13.51 3.54
C THR A 118 4.46 12.33 3.52
N LEU A 119 4.17 11.79 4.70
CA LEU A 119 3.07 10.88 4.95
C LEU A 119 1.88 11.68 5.46
N PRO A 120 0.81 11.85 4.65
CA PRO A 120 -0.35 12.60 5.08
C PRO A 120 -0.97 11.90 6.28
N ARG A 121 -1.11 12.63 7.39
CA ARG A 121 -1.61 12.11 8.67
C ARG A 121 -0.87 10.86 9.15
N GLY A 122 0.42 10.76 8.84
CA GLY A 122 1.26 9.61 9.19
C GLY A 122 0.92 8.31 8.45
N LEU A 123 -0.01 8.33 7.49
CA LEU A 123 -0.43 7.15 6.74
C LEU A 123 0.48 6.93 5.55
N ASN A 124 0.90 5.68 5.33
CA ASN A 124 1.66 5.31 4.13
C ASN A 124 0.75 5.16 2.91
N VAL A 125 0.19 6.27 2.44
CA VAL A 125 -0.84 6.30 1.40
C VAL A 125 -0.49 7.31 0.33
N VAL A 126 -0.76 6.98 -0.93
CA VAL A 126 -0.79 7.93 -2.05
C VAL A 126 -2.21 8.01 -2.59
N THR A 127 -2.77 9.21 -2.64
CA THR A 127 -4.11 9.42 -3.22
C THR A 127 -3.96 9.70 -4.71
N GLY A 128 -4.67 8.92 -5.52
CA GLY A 128 -4.84 9.15 -6.94
C GLY A 128 -6.21 9.77 -7.23
N SER A 129 -6.28 10.68 -8.20
CA SER A 129 -7.53 11.33 -8.60
C SER A 129 -7.88 10.93 -10.02
N LYS A 130 -9.16 10.66 -10.27
CA LYS A 130 -9.68 10.44 -11.63
C LYS A 130 -9.57 11.75 -12.42
N SER A 131 -9.36 11.66 -13.73
CA SER A 131 -9.14 12.82 -14.60
C SER A 131 -10.22 13.91 -14.54
N ASN A 132 -11.47 13.54 -14.25
CA ASN A 132 -12.61 14.47 -14.10
C ASN A 132 -12.88 14.88 -12.64
N GLY A 133 -12.07 14.40 -11.67
CA GLY A 133 -12.17 14.74 -10.25
C GLY A 133 -13.31 14.08 -9.47
N ASP A 134 -14.12 13.23 -10.10
CA ASP A 134 -15.32 12.65 -9.48
C ASP A 134 -15.06 11.44 -8.56
N ALA A 135 -13.85 10.89 -8.60
CA ALA A 135 -13.46 9.72 -7.84
C ALA A 135 -11.98 9.76 -7.48
N ARG A 136 -11.63 9.06 -6.40
CA ARG A 136 -10.26 8.90 -5.92
C ARG A 136 -9.92 7.45 -5.64
N LEU A 137 -8.66 7.08 -5.77
CA LEU A 137 -8.15 5.79 -5.33
C LEU A 137 -6.98 6.01 -4.37
N LEU A 138 -6.63 4.98 -3.63
CA LEU A 138 -5.57 4.98 -2.64
C LEU A 138 -4.56 3.89 -2.99
N LEU A 139 -3.28 4.22 -3.04
CA LEU A 139 -2.20 3.25 -2.96
C LEU A 139 -1.79 3.14 -1.51
N VAL A 140 -1.98 1.96 -0.95
CA VAL A 140 -1.76 1.69 0.48
C VAL A 140 -0.48 0.87 0.61
N GLY A 141 0.54 1.49 1.18
CA GLY A 141 1.85 0.88 1.36
C GLY A 141 1.86 -0.18 2.47
N GLN A 142 2.99 -0.86 2.61
CA GLN A 142 3.18 -1.84 3.68
C GLN A 142 3.08 -1.20 5.07
N GLY A 143 2.63 -2.00 6.06
CA GLY A 143 2.43 -1.59 7.45
C GLY A 143 0.99 -1.15 7.76
N GLU A 144 0.24 -0.71 6.75
CA GLU A 144 -1.17 -0.35 6.90
C GLU A 144 -2.05 -1.62 6.89
N GLN A 145 -2.63 -1.95 8.03
CA GLN A 145 -3.59 -3.05 8.15
C GLN A 145 -5.01 -2.49 8.18
N TRP A 146 -5.62 -2.43 7.00
CA TRP A 146 -6.99 -1.96 6.85
C TRP A 146 -7.93 -3.13 6.59
N ASN A 147 -9.13 -3.02 7.14
CA ASN A 147 -10.22 -3.96 6.86
C ASN A 147 -11.05 -3.46 5.68
N ARG A 148 -11.53 -4.39 4.88
CA ARG A 148 -12.52 -4.11 3.84
C ARG A 148 -13.84 -3.71 4.47
N THR A 149 -14.54 -2.81 3.82
CA THR A 149 -15.85 -2.31 4.26
C THR A 149 -16.85 -2.52 3.12
N ASP A 150 -18.06 -2.98 3.45
CA ASP A 150 -19.18 -3.13 2.51
C ASP A 150 -18.85 -3.95 1.24
N GLY A 151 -18.03 -5.00 1.41
CA GLY A 151 -17.61 -5.86 0.30
C GLY A 151 -16.63 -5.21 -0.69
N CYS A 152 -16.25 -3.96 -0.47
CA CYS A 152 -15.28 -3.22 -1.30
C CYS A 152 -13.89 -3.22 -0.65
N TRP A 153 -12.82 -3.17 -1.46
CA TRP A 153 -11.48 -2.85 -0.96
C TRP A 153 -11.39 -1.37 -0.61
N GLN A 154 -12.04 -0.99 0.47
CA GLN A 154 -12.21 0.38 0.94
C GLN A 154 -12.01 0.44 2.45
N PRO A 155 -11.23 1.40 2.98
CA PRO A 155 -11.13 1.59 4.41
C PRO A 155 -12.39 2.25 4.97
N ASP A 156 -12.62 2.11 6.27
CA ASP A 156 -13.57 2.98 6.98
C ASP A 156 -13.14 4.45 6.85
N ALA A 157 -14.07 5.36 6.57
CA ALA A 157 -13.78 6.79 6.39
C ALA A 157 -13.02 7.41 7.59
N ARG A 158 -13.27 6.93 8.81
CA ARG A 158 -12.57 7.35 10.03
C ARG A 158 -11.10 7.01 10.00
N THR A 159 -10.69 5.98 9.26
CA THR A 159 -9.28 5.60 9.08
C THR A 159 -8.48 6.74 8.48
N LEU A 160 -9.04 7.41 7.45
CA LEU A 160 -8.42 8.56 6.80
C LEU A 160 -8.61 9.85 7.61
N ALA A 161 -9.70 9.93 8.39
CA ALA A 161 -9.99 11.10 9.21
C ALA A 161 -9.14 11.21 10.48
N ARG A 162 -8.39 10.17 10.87
CA ARG A 162 -7.52 10.20 12.07
C ARG A 162 -6.49 11.33 11.96
N GLY A 163 -6.63 12.33 12.82
CA GLY A 163 -5.93 13.61 12.77
C GLY A 163 -4.51 13.59 13.32
N MET A 164 -3.69 12.61 12.92
CA MET A 164 -2.25 12.73 13.17
C MET A 164 -1.69 13.87 12.30
N PRO A 165 -0.68 14.61 12.77
CA PRO A 165 0.03 15.55 11.93
C PRO A 165 0.73 14.80 10.80
N ASP A 166 0.91 15.50 9.68
CA ASP A 166 1.72 15.02 8.57
C ASP A 166 3.13 14.69 9.08
N THR A 167 3.63 13.51 8.72
CA THR A 167 4.93 13.03 9.20
C THR A 167 5.91 12.98 8.04
N GLU A 168 7.08 13.56 8.21
CA GLU A 168 8.16 13.43 7.23
C GLU A 168 8.84 12.07 7.37
N ARG A 169 9.12 11.44 6.23
CA ARG A 169 9.92 10.22 6.11
C ARG A 169 11.08 10.48 5.19
N SER A 170 12.18 9.76 5.41
CA SER A 170 13.34 9.77 4.52
C SER A 170 13.76 8.37 4.14
N ILE A 171 14.25 8.24 2.91
CA ILE A 171 14.85 7.04 2.34
C ILE A 171 16.24 7.41 1.87
N THR A 172 17.24 6.64 2.29
CA THR A 172 18.60 6.73 1.75
C THR A 172 18.83 5.56 0.82
N LEU A 173 19.30 5.84 -0.40
CA LEU A 173 19.68 4.88 -1.42
C LEU A 173 21.19 4.97 -1.62
N ALA A 174 21.91 3.88 -1.41
CA ALA A 174 23.31 3.77 -1.79
C ALA A 174 23.48 3.94 -3.31
N GLY A 175 24.73 4.15 -3.75
CA GLY A 175 25.04 4.25 -5.17
C GLY A 175 24.63 2.99 -5.93
N GLY A 176 23.83 3.14 -6.99
CA GLY A 176 23.32 2.02 -7.78
C GLY A 176 22.16 1.24 -7.14
N GLU A 177 21.78 1.53 -5.89
CA GLU A 177 20.74 0.80 -5.18
C GLU A 177 19.38 0.97 -5.85
N THR A 178 18.60 -0.12 -5.87
CA THR A 178 17.18 -0.09 -6.21
C THR A 178 16.35 -0.53 -5.01
N ARG A 179 15.54 0.39 -4.48
CA ARG A 179 14.56 0.10 -3.44
C ARG A 179 13.20 -0.14 -4.08
N ARG A 180 12.48 -1.14 -3.58
CA ARG A 180 11.15 -1.52 -4.04
C ARG A 180 10.14 -1.41 -2.90
N GLU A 181 9.02 -0.76 -3.17
CA GLU A 181 7.93 -0.56 -2.22
C GLU A 181 6.62 -1.06 -2.84
N PRO A 182 6.04 -2.15 -2.34
CA PRO A 182 4.76 -2.62 -2.82
C PRO A 182 3.62 -1.82 -2.20
N TYR A 183 2.61 -1.54 -3.02
CA TYR A 183 1.37 -0.89 -2.65
C TYR A 183 0.17 -1.72 -3.13
N ARG A 184 -0.88 -1.74 -2.32
CA ARG A 184 -2.19 -2.29 -2.69
C ARG A 184 -3.11 -1.16 -3.13
N LEU A 185 -3.90 -1.38 -4.18
CA LEU A 185 -4.88 -0.40 -4.64
C LEU A 185 -6.17 -0.51 -3.82
N TRP A 186 -6.69 0.60 -3.32
CA TRP A 186 -7.91 0.66 -2.53
C TRP A 186 -8.83 1.75 -3.08
N ASN A 187 -10.14 1.55 -2.94
CA ASN A 187 -11.16 2.54 -3.21
C ASN A 187 -11.13 3.63 -2.13
N HIS A 188 -11.38 4.88 -2.53
CA HIS A 188 -11.56 5.95 -1.55
C HIS A 188 -12.98 5.87 -0.94
N PRO A 189 -13.14 6.08 0.38
CA PRO A 189 -14.44 5.91 1.04
C PRO A 189 -15.52 6.92 0.65
N GLU A 190 -15.13 8.03 0.04
CA GLU A 190 -16.05 9.05 -0.49
C GLU A 190 -16.54 8.77 -1.91
N ASN A 191 -16.05 7.72 -2.57
CA ASN A 191 -16.51 7.37 -3.91
C ASN A 191 -17.96 6.86 -3.86
N ALA A 192 -18.78 7.29 -4.83
CA ALA A 192 -20.18 6.86 -4.93
C ALA A 192 -20.37 5.37 -5.25
N SER A 193 -19.34 4.70 -5.76
CA SER A 193 -19.36 3.26 -6.07
C SER A 193 -18.00 2.62 -5.79
N CYS A 194 -17.98 1.29 -5.68
CA CYS A 194 -16.76 0.52 -5.47
C CYS A 194 -15.94 0.47 -6.77
N PHE A 195 -14.74 1.08 -6.75
CA PHE A 195 -13.84 1.22 -7.88
C PHE A 195 -14.52 1.73 -9.15
N PRO A 196 -14.85 3.04 -9.20
CA PRO A 196 -15.36 3.65 -10.42
C PRO A 196 -14.35 3.46 -11.57
N ALA A 197 -14.81 3.05 -12.74
CA ALA A 197 -13.93 2.91 -13.91
C ALA A 197 -13.36 4.27 -14.35
N GLY A 198 -12.20 4.23 -15.00
CA GLY A 198 -11.53 5.42 -15.54
C GLY A 198 -10.03 5.42 -15.29
N THR A 199 -9.39 6.52 -15.70
CA THR A 199 -7.95 6.72 -15.52
C THR A 199 -7.70 7.64 -14.32
N TYR A 200 -6.80 7.20 -13.44
CA TYR A 200 -6.42 7.85 -12.21
C TYR A 200 -4.96 8.25 -12.26
N GLU A 201 -4.67 9.51 -11.92
CA GLU A 201 -3.31 10.01 -11.77
C GLU A 201 -2.93 10.00 -10.29
N PHE A 202 -1.80 9.39 -9.97
CA PHE A 202 -1.20 9.36 -8.64
C PHE A 202 0.03 10.26 -8.62
N VAL A 203 0.13 11.07 -7.57
CA VAL A 203 1.19 12.08 -7.45
C VAL A 203 1.85 11.98 -6.07
N ARG A 204 3.18 11.98 -6.03
CA ARG A 204 3.94 12.12 -4.79
C ARG A 204 5.13 13.08 -5.00
N ALA A 205 5.29 14.02 -4.08
CA ALA A 205 6.45 14.89 -4.03
C ALA A 205 7.57 14.23 -3.20
N PHE A 206 8.79 14.34 -3.71
CA PHE A 206 10.03 13.99 -3.03
C PHE A 206 10.92 15.23 -2.92
N ARG A 207 11.54 15.41 -1.77
CA ARG A 207 12.49 16.48 -1.48
C ARG A 207 13.89 15.91 -1.37
N ARG A 208 14.86 16.56 -2.00
CA ARG A 208 16.29 16.25 -1.91
C ARG A 208 17.05 17.55 -1.75
N ASN A 209 17.70 17.74 -0.60
CA ASN A 209 18.27 19.03 -0.21
C ASN A 209 17.17 20.12 -0.33
N ASP A 210 17.48 21.26 -0.97
CA ASP A 210 16.54 22.37 -1.19
C ASP A 210 15.70 22.23 -2.47
N SER A 211 15.72 21.06 -3.13
CA SER A 211 14.97 20.80 -4.36
C SER A 211 13.80 19.86 -4.14
N GLU A 212 12.65 20.18 -4.71
CA GLU A 212 11.47 19.32 -4.75
C GLU A 212 11.24 18.79 -6.17
N SER A 213 10.99 17.50 -6.27
CA SER A 213 10.64 16.81 -7.50
C SER A 213 9.33 16.06 -7.31
N THR A 214 8.47 16.10 -8.32
CA THR A 214 7.21 15.38 -8.30
C THR A 214 7.31 14.14 -9.19
N TRP A 215 6.87 13.01 -8.65
CA TRP A 215 6.58 11.82 -9.45
C TRP A 215 5.08 11.75 -9.71
N ARG A 216 4.72 11.43 -10.95
CA ARG A 216 3.34 11.19 -11.38
C ARG A 216 3.27 9.90 -12.16
N PHE A 217 2.18 9.14 -12.06
CA PHE A 217 1.90 8.02 -12.94
C PHE A 217 0.39 7.75 -13.02
N GLY A 218 -0.04 7.05 -14.07
CA GLY A 218 -1.43 6.78 -14.35
C GLY A 218 -1.79 5.30 -14.25
N LEU A 219 -2.93 4.99 -13.62
CA LEU A 219 -3.57 3.66 -13.70
C LEU A 219 -4.94 3.79 -14.36
N SER A 220 -5.29 2.84 -15.23
CA SER A 220 -6.62 2.73 -15.83
C SER A 220 -7.35 1.52 -15.27
N LEU A 221 -8.60 1.74 -14.86
CA LEU A 221 -9.52 0.71 -14.37
C LEU A 221 -10.65 0.51 -15.38
N SER A 222 -10.82 -0.74 -15.81
CA SER A 222 -11.94 -1.21 -16.65
C SER A 222 -12.79 -2.21 -15.88
#